data_AF-A0A507ZK69-F1
#
_entry.id   AF-A0A507ZK69-F1
#
_cell.length_a   1.000
_cell.length_b   1.000
_cell.length_c   1.000
_cell.angle_alpha   90.00
_cell.angle_beta   90.00
_cell.angle_gamma   90.00
#
_symmetry.space_group_name_H-M   'P 1'
#
loop_
_entity.id
_entity.type
_entity.pdbx_description
1 polymer ?
#
loop_
_entity_poly.entity_id
_entity_poly.type
_entity_poly.pdbx_seq_one_letter_code
_entity_poly.pdbx_strand_id
1 'polypeptide(L)'
;MKKSIKKLSILFSILFLAVFTVSCSNDDDLSTDNDSTIDAELNGSITEDLTLDANTTYQLTGTFSVEEGAKLTIPAGTNIVTGTGTDVYMVVQKGAQIDIQGTPSAPVHMAPEGEGNWGGLVILGNAETTAGVNAIAEVGNLIYGGSNNADNSGSIKYLVIEQSGAQINTDSQYNGLTLYAVGSGTTIENVAILDGLDDGLEFFGGAVNVSNVYVENLEDDAIDWTEGWNGTLTNTYVLHTIEGFSTAIEADGTNNNPNIINFTAVSETGGTALQFKAESGAIITGLSLNGYDTSVEMADNGPLTNISIDGDVADPANTYTGPSTVNPADFDWIANANIDNVLNGSITGNIELDANITYKLPGVLSIENGASLTIPAGTNIQTGTGTDVYIAVQKGGQIFIEGEASNPVTMGPTEEGTWGGLLLLGNATTTAGVDATAEVGGLIYGGSDNQDNSGSINYLIIRKSGAQINTDSQYNGLTLYAVGSGTTISNIAIIDGQDDGIEFFGGTVNASNVYVENLEDDAIDWTEGWSGTLTNTYVKHSITGFSTAIEADGTNNNPTIVNFTAVSQEGGTALQFKAQSGATITGLSLNGYDTTIDMADNGPLSNISINGSIADPALSYDIEATVNVNDFSWAIN
;
A
#
# COMPACT_ATOMS: atom_id res chain seq x y z
N MET A 1 -50.79 -0.73 -70.21
CA MET A 1 -50.07 -0.70 -71.50
C MET A 1 -48.78 -1.50 -71.37
N LYS A 2 -48.44 -2.32 -72.39
CA LYS A 2 -47.29 -3.27 -72.54
C LYS A 2 -47.35 -4.51 -71.61
N LYS A 3 -47.92 -5.66 -72.06
CA LYS A 3 -47.34 -6.81 -72.84
C LYS A 3 -46.18 -7.50 -72.06
N SER A 4 -46.04 -8.83 -71.91
CA SER A 4 -46.66 -10.03 -72.49
C SER A 4 -46.06 -11.30 -71.83
N ILE A 5 -46.89 -12.20 -71.27
CA ILE A 5 -47.02 -13.65 -71.64
C ILE A 5 -45.71 -14.42 -71.97
N LYS A 6 -45.33 -15.49 -71.22
CA LYS A 6 -45.68 -16.93 -71.41
C LYS A 6 -44.78 -17.87 -70.56
N LYS A 7 -45.38 -18.92 -69.98
CA LYS A 7 -44.71 -20.12 -69.44
C LYS A 7 -44.27 -21.05 -70.58
N LEU A 8 -43.18 -21.81 -70.40
CA LEU A 8 -43.07 -23.20 -70.91
C LEU A 8 -41.92 -23.99 -70.24
N SER A 9 -42.25 -25.15 -69.70
CA SER A 9 -41.35 -26.24 -69.28
C SER A 9 -41.30 -27.33 -70.38
N ILE A 10 -40.23 -28.16 -70.42
CA ILE A 10 -40.09 -29.56 -70.93
C ILE A 10 -38.58 -29.78 -71.24
N LEU A 11 -37.79 -30.60 -70.52
CA LEU A 11 -37.63 -32.08 -70.45
C LEU A 11 -36.78 -32.73 -71.59
N PHE A 12 -36.01 -33.77 -71.19
CA PHE A 12 -35.28 -34.82 -71.96
C PHE A 12 -33.90 -34.42 -72.57
N SER A 13 -32.79 -35.19 -72.53
CA SER A 13 -32.48 -36.56 -72.06
C SER A 13 -31.02 -37.01 -72.39
N ILE A 14 -30.50 -37.96 -71.59
CA ILE A 14 -29.72 -39.18 -71.93
C ILE A 14 -28.25 -39.10 -72.41
N LEU A 15 -27.37 -39.57 -71.51
CA LEU A 15 -26.42 -40.71 -71.59
C LEU A 15 -25.51 -40.90 -72.83
N PHE A 16 -24.19 -41.01 -72.56
CA PHE A 16 -23.29 -41.90 -73.30
C PHE A 16 -22.27 -42.55 -72.34
N LEU A 17 -22.04 -43.85 -72.55
CA LEU A 17 -21.32 -44.81 -71.71
C LEU A 17 -20.18 -45.46 -72.53
N ALA A 18 -19.19 -46.03 -71.81
CA ALA A 18 -18.22 -47.09 -72.15
C ALA A 18 -16.80 -46.61 -72.53
N VAL A 19 -15.68 -47.23 -72.08
CA VAL A 19 -15.36 -48.66 -72.02
C VAL A 19 -14.30 -49.03 -70.92
N PHE A 20 -14.50 -50.23 -70.33
CA PHE A 20 -13.70 -51.22 -69.56
C PHE A 20 -12.14 -51.20 -69.59
N THR A 21 -11.42 -51.62 -68.53
CA THR A 21 -11.14 -53.04 -68.13
C THR A 21 -10.64 -53.24 -66.67
N VAL A 22 -10.67 -54.51 -66.24
CA VAL A 22 -10.69 -55.17 -64.92
C VAL A 22 -9.30 -55.49 -64.32
N SER A 23 -9.14 -55.51 -62.97
CA SER A 23 -8.53 -56.63 -62.21
C SER A 23 -8.66 -56.49 -60.68
N CYS A 24 -9.04 -57.60 -60.01
CA CYS A 24 -9.15 -57.78 -58.56
C CYS A 24 -7.78 -57.99 -57.86
N SER A 25 -7.65 -57.61 -56.59
CA SER A 25 -7.38 -58.57 -55.50
C SER A 25 -7.45 -57.93 -54.10
N ASN A 26 -7.84 -58.76 -53.14
CA ASN A 26 -8.02 -58.59 -51.71
C ASN A 26 -6.82 -58.07 -50.90
N ASP A 27 -7.19 -57.54 -49.73
CA ASP A 27 -6.56 -57.56 -48.39
C ASP A 27 -5.33 -56.69 -48.08
N ASP A 28 -5.47 -56.03 -46.92
CA ASP A 28 -4.50 -55.45 -45.99
C ASP A 28 -3.59 -54.30 -46.46
N ASP A 29 -3.86 -53.08 -45.99
CA ASP A 29 -3.05 -52.53 -44.89
C ASP A 29 -3.72 -51.35 -44.17
N LEU A 30 -3.53 -51.32 -42.87
CA LEU A 30 -3.96 -50.29 -41.93
C LEU A 30 -3.07 -49.05 -42.08
N SER A 31 -3.64 -47.88 -42.34
CA SER A 31 -3.03 -46.62 -41.93
C SER A 31 -3.80 -46.08 -40.73
N THR A 32 -3.39 -46.52 -39.54
CA THR A 32 -3.57 -45.75 -38.31
C THR A 32 -2.67 -44.52 -38.41
N ASP A 33 -3.23 -43.39 -38.84
CA ASP A 33 -2.60 -42.10 -38.59
C ASP A 33 -3.30 -41.51 -37.36
N ASN A 34 -2.73 -41.87 -36.21
CA ASN A 34 -3.07 -41.33 -34.92
C ASN A 34 -1.91 -40.40 -34.57
N ASP A 35 -1.89 -39.22 -35.18
CA ASP A 35 -1.00 -38.13 -34.83
C ASP A 35 -1.79 -36.83 -34.86
N SER A 36 -2.60 -36.63 -33.81
CA SER A 36 -3.20 -35.34 -33.51
C SER A 36 -2.12 -34.45 -32.88
N THR A 37 -1.21 -33.95 -33.71
CA THR A 37 -0.42 -32.77 -33.36
C THR A 37 -1.41 -31.62 -33.22
N ILE A 38 -1.58 -31.13 -31.99
CA ILE A 38 -2.37 -29.92 -31.74
C ILE A 38 -1.61 -28.78 -32.38
N ASP A 39 -2.25 -28.17 -33.38
CA ASP A 39 -1.72 -26.96 -34.00
C ASP A 39 -1.51 -25.92 -32.90
N ALA A 40 -0.45 -25.11 -32.99
CA ALA A 40 -0.19 -24.03 -32.03
C ALA A 40 -1.23 -22.90 -32.09
N GLU A 41 -2.38 -23.14 -32.72
CA GLU A 41 -3.52 -22.24 -32.89
C GLU A 41 -4.68 -22.72 -32.00
N LEU A 42 -5.13 -21.85 -31.10
CA LEU A 42 -6.31 -22.06 -30.25
C LEU A 42 -7.50 -21.34 -30.90
N ASN A 43 -8.40 -22.12 -31.51
CA ASN A 43 -9.62 -21.65 -32.14
C ASN A 43 -10.66 -22.79 -32.18
N GLY A 44 -11.94 -22.47 -31.98
CA GLY A 44 -13.03 -23.44 -32.01
C GLY A 44 -13.35 -23.97 -30.62
N SER A 45 -13.51 -25.29 -30.48
CA SER A 45 -13.88 -25.89 -29.21
C SER A 45 -13.25 -27.25 -28.96
N ILE A 46 -13.10 -27.60 -27.68
CA ILE A 46 -12.68 -28.92 -27.22
C ILE A 46 -13.80 -29.61 -26.44
N THR A 47 -14.03 -30.89 -26.74
CA THR A 47 -15.04 -31.75 -26.08
C THR A 47 -14.41 -32.90 -25.29
N GLU A 48 -13.09 -32.98 -25.27
CA GLU A 48 -12.29 -33.95 -24.52
C GLU A 48 -11.14 -33.20 -23.82
N ASP A 49 -10.55 -33.83 -22.82
CA ASP A 49 -9.46 -33.23 -22.06
C ASP A 49 -8.27 -32.87 -22.95
N LEU A 50 -7.76 -31.66 -22.74
CA LEU A 50 -6.61 -31.11 -23.43
C LEU A 50 -5.57 -30.66 -22.42
N THR A 51 -4.32 -31.09 -22.58
CA THR A 51 -3.15 -30.50 -21.90
C THR A 51 -2.26 -29.83 -22.94
N LEU A 52 -1.98 -28.53 -22.75
CA LEU A 52 -1.03 -27.79 -23.58
C LEU A 52 0.42 -28.20 -23.28
N ASP A 53 1.33 -27.97 -24.22
CA ASP A 53 2.78 -28.14 -24.03
C ASP A 53 3.42 -26.80 -23.67
N ALA A 54 4.04 -26.72 -22.49
CA ALA A 54 4.72 -25.52 -21.99
C ALA A 54 5.83 -25.00 -22.93
N ASN A 55 6.37 -25.85 -23.83
CA ASN A 55 7.41 -25.46 -24.77
C ASN A 55 6.86 -24.86 -26.08
N THR A 56 5.53 -24.76 -26.19
CA THR A 56 4.84 -24.22 -27.37
C THR A 56 4.27 -22.86 -27.03
N THR A 57 4.56 -21.85 -27.85
CA THR A 57 3.80 -20.60 -27.84
C THR A 57 2.52 -20.80 -28.62
N TYR A 58 1.38 -20.56 -27.97
CA TYR A 58 0.06 -20.75 -28.58
C TYR A 58 -0.48 -19.41 -29.07
N GLN A 59 -1.16 -19.41 -30.21
CA GLN A 59 -1.87 -18.25 -30.76
C GLN A 59 -3.38 -18.43 -30.54
N LEU A 60 -4.03 -17.58 -29.74
CA LEU A 60 -5.48 -17.51 -29.65
C LEU A 60 -6.01 -16.64 -30.79
N THR A 61 -6.53 -17.25 -31.86
CA THR A 61 -6.91 -16.54 -33.11
C THR A 61 -8.41 -16.31 -33.24
N GLY A 62 -9.21 -16.83 -32.30
CA GLY A 62 -10.65 -16.68 -32.25
C GLY A 62 -11.20 -17.18 -30.92
N THR A 63 -12.51 -17.41 -30.86
CA THR A 63 -13.13 -18.03 -29.67
C THR A 63 -12.59 -19.45 -29.47
N PHE A 64 -12.05 -19.73 -28.29
CA PHE A 64 -11.64 -21.08 -27.87
C PHE A 64 -12.49 -21.54 -26.69
N SER A 65 -13.37 -22.52 -26.93
CA SER A 65 -14.38 -22.98 -25.96
C SER A 65 -14.04 -24.35 -25.39
N VAL A 66 -14.01 -24.47 -24.06
CA VAL A 66 -13.95 -25.75 -23.34
C VAL A 66 -15.38 -26.19 -23.04
N GLU A 67 -15.84 -27.24 -23.71
CA GLU A 67 -17.23 -27.70 -23.63
C GLU A 67 -17.50 -28.56 -22.40
N GLU A 68 -18.78 -28.72 -22.05
CA GLU A 68 -19.25 -29.51 -20.91
C GLU A 68 -18.58 -30.90 -20.84
N GLY A 69 -18.00 -31.22 -19.67
CA GLY A 69 -17.33 -32.49 -19.42
C GLY A 69 -15.87 -32.56 -19.88
N ALA A 70 -15.34 -31.55 -20.56
CA ALA A 70 -13.93 -31.45 -20.92
C ALA A 70 -13.14 -30.62 -19.89
N LYS A 71 -11.82 -30.88 -19.82
CA LYS A 71 -10.87 -30.11 -19.04
C LYS A 71 -9.72 -29.56 -19.89
N LEU A 72 -9.44 -28.26 -19.80
CA LEU A 72 -8.21 -27.64 -20.33
C LEU A 72 -7.15 -27.53 -19.24
N THR A 73 -5.94 -28.05 -19.47
CA THR A 73 -4.80 -27.91 -18.56
C THR A 73 -3.71 -27.07 -19.24
N ILE A 74 -3.30 -25.98 -18.59
CA ILE A 74 -2.29 -25.04 -19.06
C ILE A 74 -1.09 -25.07 -18.11
N PRO A 75 0.02 -25.74 -18.48
CA PRO A 75 1.18 -25.86 -17.59
C PRO A 75 1.91 -24.53 -17.34
N ALA A 76 2.70 -24.48 -16.26
CA ALA A 76 3.56 -23.35 -15.91
C ALA A 76 4.42 -22.86 -17.10
N GLY A 77 4.57 -21.54 -17.22
CA GLY A 77 5.40 -20.89 -18.24
C GLY A 77 4.79 -20.89 -19.65
N THR A 78 3.56 -21.38 -19.83
CA THR A 78 2.87 -21.32 -21.13
C THR A 78 2.59 -19.86 -21.51
N ASN A 79 2.93 -19.50 -22.75
CA ASN A 79 2.61 -18.20 -23.33
C ASN A 79 1.52 -18.34 -24.39
N ILE A 80 0.39 -17.68 -24.17
CA ILE A 80 -0.74 -17.61 -25.11
C ILE A 80 -0.79 -16.19 -25.68
N VAL A 81 -0.38 -16.06 -26.93
CA VAL A 81 -0.42 -14.80 -27.67
C VAL A 81 -1.81 -14.65 -28.28
N THR A 82 -2.53 -13.61 -27.94
CA THR A 82 -3.90 -13.39 -28.40
C THR A 82 -3.95 -12.54 -29.66
N GLY A 83 -4.92 -12.83 -30.54
CA GLY A 83 -5.41 -11.86 -31.51
C GLY A 83 -6.25 -10.78 -30.82
N THR A 84 -6.64 -9.75 -31.57
CA THR A 84 -7.45 -8.64 -31.05
C THR A 84 -8.86 -8.69 -31.62
N GLY A 85 -9.86 -8.24 -30.87
CA GLY A 85 -11.24 -8.15 -31.32
C GLY A 85 -12.23 -8.94 -30.45
N THR A 86 -13.51 -8.70 -30.68
CA THR A 86 -14.62 -9.26 -29.89
C THR A 86 -14.88 -10.74 -30.17
N ASP A 87 -14.28 -11.30 -31.20
CA ASP A 87 -14.33 -12.71 -31.58
C ASP A 87 -13.09 -13.50 -31.11
N VAL A 88 -12.22 -12.90 -30.29
CA VAL A 88 -11.03 -13.54 -29.72
C VAL A 88 -11.13 -13.56 -28.19
N TYR A 89 -11.49 -14.71 -27.63
CA TYR A 89 -11.58 -14.93 -26.17
C TYR A 89 -11.53 -16.42 -25.84
N MET A 90 -11.21 -16.74 -24.60
CA MET A 90 -11.27 -18.11 -24.08
C MET A 90 -12.50 -18.26 -23.19
N VAL A 91 -13.25 -19.34 -23.34
CA VAL A 91 -14.44 -19.61 -22.51
C VAL A 91 -14.43 -21.04 -21.96
N VAL A 92 -14.70 -21.16 -20.66
CA VAL A 92 -14.96 -22.42 -19.96
C VAL A 92 -16.46 -22.54 -19.77
N GLN A 93 -17.10 -23.44 -20.53
CA GLN A 93 -18.55 -23.61 -20.49
C GLN A 93 -19.00 -24.20 -19.16
N LYS A 94 -20.28 -24.02 -18.85
CA LYS A 94 -20.91 -24.61 -17.67
C LYS A 94 -20.73 -26.13 -17.66
N GLY A 95 -20.11 -26.66 -16.60
CA GLY A 95 -19.78 -28.08 -16.44
C GLY A 95 -18.45 -28.51 -17.07
N ALA A 96 -17.69 -27.59 -17.64
CA ALA A 96 -16.31 -27.79 -18.06
C ALA A 96 -15.32 -27.34 -16.96
N GLN A 97 -14.02 -27.62 -17.15
CA GLN A 97 -12.98 -27.23 -16.20
C GLN A 97 -11.74 -26.64 -16.87
N ILE A 98 -11.07 -25.74 -16.15
CA ILE A 98 -9.73 -25.23 -16.50
C ILE A 98 -8.74 -25.47 -15.35
N ASP A 99 -7.49 -25.74 -15.67
CA ASP A 99 -6.41 -25.99 -14.71
C ASP A 99 -5.14 -25.27 -15.17
N ILE A 100 -4.98 -24.03 -14.72
CA ILE A 100 -3.80 -23.18 -14.99
C ILE A 100 -2.81 -23.39 -13.86
N GLN A 101 -1.63 -23.89 -14.22
CA GLN A 101 -0.62 -24.37 -13.28
C GLN A 101 0.62 -23.47 -13.26
N GLY A 102 0.44 -22.16 -13.36
CA GLY A 102 1.53 -21.20 -13.23
C GLY A 102 2.27 -21.32 -11.90
N THR A 103 3.46 -20.74 -11.84
CA THR A 103 4.26 -20.62 -10.61
C THR A 103 4.88 -19.22 -10.51
N PRO A 104 5.35 -18.76 -9.33
CA PRO A 104 6.01 -17.47 -9.23
C PRO A 104 7.18 -17.27 -10.21
N SER A 105 7.92 -18.34 -10.51
CA SER A 105 9.07 -18.30 -11.42
C SER A 105 8.71 -18.54 -12.90
N ALA A 106 7.48 -18.98 -13.18
CA ALA A 106 7.00 -19.32 -14.51
C ALA A 106 5.46 -19.19 -14.55
N PRO A 107 4.94 -17.96 -14.47
CA PRO A 107 3.51 -17.73 -14.60
C PRO A 107 3.01 -18.09 -16.01
N VAL A 108 1.70 -18.23 -16.17
CA VAL A 108 1.04 -18.35 -17.48
C VAL A 108 0.67 -16.96 -17.94
N HIS A 109 0.99 -16.62 -19.19
CA HIS A 109 0.69 -15.31 -19.77
C HIS A 109 -0.33 -15.42 -20.90
N MET A 110 -1.32 -14.54 -20.89
CA MET A 110 -2.31 -14.35 -21.95
C MET A 110 -2.35 -12.88 -22.35
N ALA A 111 -1.77 -12.56 -23.52
CA ALA A 111 -1.61 -11.17 -23.97
C ALA A 111 -1.49 -11.10 -25.50
N PRO A 112 -1.88 -9.98 -26.14
CA PRO A 112 -1.62 -9.77 -27.57
C PRO A 112 -0.13 -9.59 -27.88
N GLU A 113 0.30 -9.80 -29.13
CA GLU A 113 1.70 -9.59 -29.55
C GLU A 113 2.09 -8.09 -29.61
N GLY A 114 1.12 -7.19 -29.59
CA GLY A 114 1.28 -5.74 -29.61
C GLY A 114 0.03 -5.04 -29.07
N GLU A 115 -0.14 -3.75 -29.35
CA GLU A 115 -1.31 -3.00 -28.88
C GLU A 115 -2.62 -3.56 -29.46
N GLY A 116 -3.59 -3.84 -28.58
CA GLY A 116 -4.98 -4.05 -28.95
C GLY A 116 -5.70 -5.07 -28.07
N ASN A 117 -7.02 -4.91 -27.97
CA ASN A 117 -7.77 -5.59 -26.92
C ASN A 117 -8.47 -6.85 -27.40
N TRP A 118 -8.53 -7.84 -26.51
CA TRP A 118 -9.21 -9.13 -26.71
C TRP A 118 -10.27 -9.35 -25.61
N GLY A 119 -11.04 -10.42 -25.73
CA GLY A 119 -12.21 -10.65 -24.87
C GLY A 119 -11.95 -11.39 -23.55
N GLY A 120 -10.68 -11.54 -23.16
CA GLY A 120 -10.30 -12.12 -21.86
C GLY A 120 -10.64 -13.59 -21.67
N LEU A 121 -10.66 -14.00 -20.39
CA LEU A 121 -11.01 -15.35 -19.94
C LEU A 121 -12.39 -15.35 -19.27
N VAL A 122 -13.33 -16.12 -19.84
CA VAL A 122 -14.70 -16.24 -19.35
C VAL A 122 -14.93 -17.60 -18.72
N ILE A 123 -15.46 -17.66 -17.50
CA ILE A 123 -15.81 -18.91 -16.81
C ILE A 123 -17.29 -18.92 -16.45
N LEU A 124 -18.00 -19.95 -16.91
CA LEU A 124 -19.41 -20.16 -16.63
C LEU A 124 -19.58 -21.29 -15.62
N GLY A 125 -20.20 -21.00 -14.48
CA GLY A 125 -20.47 -21.95 -13.42
C GLY A 125 -21.95 -22.31 -13.28
N ASN A 126 -22.20 -23.20 -12.33
CA ASN A 126 -23.52 -23.73 -11.97
C ASN A 126 -23.97 -23.29 -10.56
N ALA A 127 -23.33 -22.26 -9.99
CA ALA A 127 -23.74 -21.66 -8.73
C ALA A 127 -24.97 -20.76 -8.88
N GLU A 128 -25.50 -20.26 -7.77
CA GLU A 128 -26.66 -19.38 -7.77
C GLU A 128 -26.28 -17.97 -8.27
N THR A 129 -27.21 -17.33 -8.98
CA THR A 129 -27.18 -15.93 -9.42
C THR A 129 -28.61 -15.40 -9.31
N THR A 130 -28.79 -14.10 -9.08
CA THR A 130 -30.11 -13.47 -9.12
C THR A 130 -30.73 -13.41 -10.52
N ALA A 131 -29.94 -13.59 -11.59
CA ALA A 131 -30.44 -13.77 -12.96
C ALA A 131 -31.20 -15.11 -13.15
N GLY A 132 -30.97 -16.08 -12.26
CA GLY A 132 -31.66 -17.36 -12.22
C GLY A 132 -30.91 -18.52 -12.89
N VAL A 133 -31.59 -19.66 -13.00
CA VAL A 133 -31.02 -20.90 -13.56
C VAL A 133 -30.99 -20.84 -15.08
N ASN A 134 -29.85 -21.21 -15.67
CA ASN A 134 -29.62 -21.14 -17.12
C ASN A 134 -29.87 -19.73 -17.68
N ALA A 135 -29.35 -18.73 -16.96
CA ALA A 135 -29.24 -17.37 -17.45
C ALA A 135 -28.35 -17.32 -18.70
N ILE A 136 -28.50 -16.26 -19.48
CA ILE A 136 -27.76 -16.05 -20.73
C ILE A 136 -26.79 -14.91 -20.50
N ALA A 137 -25.49 -15.18 -20.64
CA ALA A 137 -24.45 -14.18 -20.50
C ALA A 137 -24.59 -13.11 -21.58
N GLU A 138 -24.11 -11.91 -21.28
CA GLU A 138 -24.14 -10.77 -22.20
C GLU A 138 -23.29 -11.04 -23.46
N VAL A 139 -22.31 -11.92 -23.30
CA VAL A 139 -21.41 -12.40 -24.34
C VAL A 139 -21.81 -13.76 -24.89
N GLY A 140 -21.71 -13.92 -26.22
CA GLY A 140 -21.76 -15.22 -26.89
C GLY A 140 -23.07 -16.03 -26.82
N ASN A 141 -24.14 -15.51 -26.21
CA ASN A 141 -25.35 -16.27 -25.84
C ASN A 141 -25.03 -17.51 -24.99
N LEU A 142 -24.04 -17.40 -24.11
CA LEU A 142 -23.54 -18.50 -23.29
C LEU A 142 -24.45 -18.75 -22.08
N ILE A 143 -24.56 -20.00 -21.63
CA ILE A 143 -25.48 -20.38 -20.55
C ILE A 143 -24.73 -20.56 -19.24
N TYR A 144 -25.16 -19.87 -18.19
CA TYR A 144 -24.61 -19.96 -16.83
C TYR A 144 -25.71 -20.04 -15.76
N GLY A 145 -25.31 -20.17 -14.49
CA GLY A 145 -26.23 -20.07 -13.37
C GLY A 145 -27.02 -21.36 -13.10
N GLY A 146 -27.19 -21.68 -11.84
CA GLY A 146 -27.73 -22.96 -11.38
C GLY A 146 -28.17 -22.92 -9.92
N SER A 147 -27.90 -24.00 -9.20
CA SER A 147 -28.32 -24.19 -7.80
C SER A 147 -27.23 -24.84 -6.95
N ASN A 148 -25.99 -24.87 -7.45
CA ASN A 148 -24.89 -25.54 -6.80
C ASN A 148 -23.78 -24.55 -6.45
N ASN A 149 -23.86 -23.88 -5.30
CA ASN A 149 -22.80 -23.00 -4.84
C ASN A 149 -21.46 -23.72 -4.56
N ALA A 150 -21.45 -25.05 -4.53
CA ALA A 150 -20.24 -25.87 -4.44
C ALA A 150 -19.75 -26.37 -5.82
N ASP A 151 -20.25 -25.79 -6.91
CA ASP A 151 -19.76 -26.07 -8.27
C ASP A 151 -18.25 -25.81 -8.39
N ASN A 152 -17.60 -26.57 -9.29
CA ASN A 152 -16.16 -26.52 -9.47
C ASN A 152 -15.80 -26.45 -10.97
N SER A 153 -15.41 -25.25 -11.39
CA SER A 153 -14.93 -24.91 -12.73
C SER A 153 -13.42 -25.10 -12.89
N GLY A 154 -12.71 -25.59 -11.87
CA GLY A 154 -11.30 -25.94 -11.89
C GLY A 154 -10.40 -25.10 -10.99
N SER A 155 -9.17 -24.83 -11.45
CA SER A 155 -8.12 -24.15 -10.69
C SER A 155 -7.33 -23.16 -11.56
N ILE A 156 -7.07 -21.96 -11.04
CA ILE A 156 -6.18 -20.97 -11.64
C ILE A 156 -5.10 -20.58 -10.64
N LYS A 157 -3.84 -20.68 -11.06
CA LYS A 157 -2.67 -20.26 -10.28
C LYS A 157 -1.68 -19.50 -11.15
N TYR A 158 -1.22 -18.33 -10.68
CA TYR A 158 -0.18 -17.50 -11.31
C TYR A 158 -0.46 -17.23 -12.78
N LEU A 159 -1.56 -16.54 -13.03
CA LEU A 159 -2.02 -16.13 -14.36
C LEU A 159 -1.83 -14.62 -14.53
N VAL A 160 -1.27 -14.21 -15.65
CA VAL A 160 -1.23 -12.81 -16.11
C VAL A 160 -2.12 -12.66 -17.33
N ILE A 161 -3.08 -11.74 -17.27
CA ILE A 161 -3.92 -11.30 -18.39
C ILE A 161 -3.58 -9.84 -18.68
N GLU A 162 -3.27 -9.52 -19.93
CA GLU A 162 -2.96 -8.15 -20.34
C GLU A 162 -3.85 -7.71 -21.50
N GLN A 163 -4.22 -6.42 -21.52
CA GLN A 163 -4.92 -5.77 -22.63
C GLN A 163 -6.22 -6.48 -23.03
N SER A 164 -7.06 -6.85 -22.06
CA SER A 164 -8.48 -7.21 -22.29
C SER A 164 -9.32 -5.94 -22.52
N GLY A 165 -10.64 -6.04 -22.72
CA GLY A 165 -11.47 -4.86 -22.99
C GLY A 165 -11.95 -4.71 -24.43
N ALA A 166 -12.19 -5.80 -25.17
CA ALA A 166 -12.71 -5.66 -26.54
C ALA A 166 -14.17 -5.14 -26.55
N GLN A 167 -14.41 -3.93 -27.07
CA GLN A 167 -15.75 -3.32 -27.11
C GLN A 167 -16.76 -4.12 -27.97
N ILE A 168 -17.82 -4.65 -27.34
CA ILE A 168 -18.87 -5.45 -27.99
C ILE A 168 -19.88 -4.55 -28.71
N ASN A 169 -20.41 -3.57 -27.97
CA ASN A 169 -21.37 -2.58 -28.45
C ASN A 169 -21.22 -1.28 -27.62
N THR A 170 -22.11 -0.29 -27.76
CA THR A 170 -21.97 0.99 -27.04
C THR A 170 -22.12 0.89 -25.53
N ASP A 171 -22.73 -0.19 -25.06
CA ASP A 171 -23.16 -0.37 -23.67
C ASP A 171 -22.50 -1.62 -23.03
N SER A 172 -21.65 -2.35 -23.76
CA SER A 172 -20.99 -3.57 -23.24
C SER A 172 -19.62 -3.78 -23.86
N GLN A 173 -18.71 -4.31 -23.06
CA GLN A 173 -17.34 -4.62 -23.39
C GLN A 173 -16.93 -5.94 -22.68
N TYR A 174 -15.71 -6.43 -22.89
CA TYR A 174 -15.24 -7.69 -22.32
C TYR A 174 -14.20 -7.42 -21.24
N ASN A 175 -14.25 -8.17 -20.14
CA ASN A 175 -13.37 -7.96 -18.99
C ASN A 175 -12.07 -8.78 -19.12
N GLY A 176 -11.17 -8.63 -18.15
CA GLY A 176 -9.99 -9.49 -18.00
C GLY A 176 -10.38 -10.92 -17.64
N LEU A 177 -10.90 -11.11 -16.43
CA LEU A 177 -11.40 -12.37 -15.91
C LEU A 177 -12.88 -12.23 -15.55
N THR A 178 -13.75 -12.83 -16.36
CA THR A 178 -15.20 -12.80 -16.15
C THR A 178 -15.70 -14.08 -15.49
N LEU A 179 -16.40 -13.95 -14.36
CA LEU A 179 -16.86 -15.07 -13.54
C LEU A 179 -18.38 -15.10 -13.44
N TYR A 180 -19.02 -15.87 -14.33
CA TYR A 180 -20.47 -16.07 -14.33
C TYR A 180 -20.88 -17.22 -13.43
N ALA A 181 -21.51 -16.92 -12.29
CA ALA A 181 -22.02 -17.88 -11.31
C ALA A 181 -21.04 -19.02 -10.97
N VAL A 182 -19.77 -18.68 -10.76
CA VAL A 182 -18.71 -19.63 -10.41
C VAL A 182 -18.87 -20.07 -8.95
N GLY A 183 -18.74 -21.37 -8.71
CA GLY A 183 -18.94 -21.96 -7.37
C GLY A 183 -17.70 -21.90 -6.48
N SER A 184 -17.93 -22.06 -5.18
CA SER A 184 -16.91 -22.14 -4.11
C SER A 184 -15.99 -23.36 -4.22
N GLY A 185 -16.29 -24.33 -5.09
CA GLY A 185 -15.41 -25.45 -5.37
C GLY A 185 -14.26 -25.12 -6.32
N THR A 186 -14.34 -23.99 -7.03
CA THR A 186 -13.29 -23.47 -7.92
C THR A 186 -12.20 -22.77 -7.09
N THR A 187 -10.93 -22.95 -7.48
CA THR A 187 -9.80 -22.24 -6.87
C THR A 187 -9.27 -21.18 -7.83
N ILE A 188 -9.18 -19.92 -7.41
CA ILE A 188 -8.51 -18.85 -8.16
C ILE A 188 -7.57 -18.13 -7.20
N GLU A 189 -6.26 -18.24 -7.45
CA GLU A 189 -5.23 -17.63 -6.63
C GLU A 189 -4.07 -17.07 -7.48
N ASN A 190 -3.52 -15.92 -7.09
CA ASN A 190 -2.39 -15.28 -7.78
C ASN A 190 -2.74 -14.95 -9.24
N VAL A 191 -3.60 -13.96 -9.44
CA VAL A 191 -4.00 -13.48 -10.77
C VAL A 191 -3.61 -12.00 -10.91
N ALA A 192 -3.02 -11.65 -12.04
CA ALA A 192 -2.67 -10.30 -12.42
C ALA A 192 -3.47 -9.90 -13.67
N ILE A 193 -4.13 -8.74 -13.65
CA ILE A 193 -4.83 -8.17 -14.80
C ILE A 193 -4.30 -6.75 -15.05
N LEU A 194 -3.75 -6.51 -16.24
CA LEU A 194 -3.00 -5.28 -16.56
C LEU A 194 -3.53 -4.60 -17.83
N ASP A 195 -3.57 -3.28 -17.82
CA ASP A 195 -3.73 -2.42 -19.01
C ASP A 195 -4.95 -2.76 -19.89
N GLY A 196 -6.07 -3.16 -19.29
CA GLY A 196 -7.34 -3.46 -19.97
C GLY A 196 -8.24 -2.23 -20.13
N LEU A 197 -9.11 -2.23 -21.14
CA LEU A 197 -10.04 -1.12 -21.39
C LEU A 197 -11.38 -1.23 -20.61
N ASP A 198 -11.53 -2.24 -19.79
CA ASP A 198 -12.77 -2.62 -19.11
C ASP A 198 -12.40 -3.32 -17.81
N ASP A 199 -13.37 -3.93 -17.15
CA ASP A 199 -13.17 -4.48 -15.82
C ASP A 199 -12.06 -5.53 -15.72
N GLY A 200 -11.40 -5.54 -14.56
CA GLY A 200 -10.32 -6.47 -14.29
C GLY A 200 -10.85 -7.85 -13.98
N LEU A 201 -11.57 -7.91 -12.87
CA LEU A 201 -12.23 -9.09 -12.35
C LEU A 201 -13.70 -8.76 -12.10
N GLU A 202 -14.59 -9.35 -12.89
CA GLU A 202 -16.03 -9.14 -12.72
C GLU A 202 -16.75 -10.42 -12.30
N PHE A 203 -17.61 -10.30 -11.27
CA PHE A 203 -18.47 -11.38 -10.80
C PHE A 203 -19.93 -11.16 -11.17
N PHE A 204 -20.49 -12.10 -11.95
CA PHE A 204 -21.93 -12.18 -12.19
C PHE A 204 -22.53 -13.28 -11.31
N GLY A 205 -22.81 -12.95 -10.05
CA GLY A 205 -23.32 -13.89 -9.07
C GLY A 205 -22.28 -14.94 -8.64
N GLY A 206 -22.74 -16.07 -8.10
CA GLY A 206 -21.90 -17.17 -7.65
C GLY A 206 -21.37 -17.03 -6.23
N ALA A 207 -20.47 -17.95 -5.87
CA ALA A 207 -19.96 -18.13 -4.50
C ALA A 207 -18.45 -18.42 -4.48
N VAL A 208 -17.74 -18.15 -5.57
CA VAL A 208 -16.30 -18.40 -5.68
C VAL A 208 -15.52 -17.50 -4.73
N ASN A 209 -14.45 -18.05 -4.16
CA ASN A 209 -13.47 -17.27 -3.40
C ASN A 209 -12.22 -17.08 -4.26
N VAL A 210 -11.67 -15.86 -4.23
CA VAL A 210 -10.47 -15.48 -4.99
C VAL A 210 -9.45 -14.89 -4.03
N SER A 211 -8.15 -15.21 -4.23
CA SER A 211 -7.09 -14.68 -3.38
C SER A 211 -5.86 -14.20 -4.17
N ASN A 212 -5.16 -13.21 -3.63
CA ASN A 212 -3.94 -12.63 -4.21
C ASN A 212 -4.20 -12.12 -5.64
N VAL A 213 -4.92 -11.02 -5.75
CA VAL A 213 -5.24 -10.37 -7.04
C VAL A 213 -4.46 -9.07 -7.17
N TYR A 214 -3.81 -8.88 -8.31
CA TYR A 214 -3.16 -7.63 -8.68
C TYR A 214 -3.85 -7.04 -9.90
N VAL A 215 -4.21 -5.77 -9.84
CA VAL A 215 -4.83 -5.05 -10.95
C VAL A 215 -4.09 -3.74 -11.18
N GLU A 216 -3.72 -3.44 -12.41
CA GLU A 216 -3.00 -2.23 -12.77
C GLU A 216 -3.56 -1.57 -14.04
N ASN A 217 -3.83 -0.27 -13.95
CA ASN A 217 -4.14 0.63 -15.07
C ASN A 217 -5.28 0.17 -16.00
N LEU A 218 -6.41 -0.25 -15.42
CA LEU A 218 -7.63 -0.46 -16.22
C LEU A 218 -8.33 0.86 -16.50
N GLU A 219 -9.02 0.95 -17.64
CA GLU A 219 -9.84 2.12 -18.00
C GLU A 219 -11.26 2.11 -17.41
N ASP A 220 -11.71 1.00 -16.83
CA ASP A 220 -12.99 0.90 -16.09
C ASP A 220 -12.77 0.45 -14.64
N ASP A 221 -13.48 -0.55 -14.12
CA ASP A 221 -13.40 -0.95 -12.71
C ASP A 221 -12.35 -2.04 -12.45
N ALA A 222 -11.54 -1.88 -11.41
CA ALA A 222 -10.54 -2.90 -11.09
C ALA A 222 -11.20 -4.23 -10.67
N ILE A 223 -12.21 -4.13 -9.80
CA ILE A 223 -13.05 -5.23 -9.34
C ILE A 223 -14.51 -4.79 -9.46
N ASP A 224 -15.35 -5.59 -10.12
CA ASP A 224 -16.79 -5.35 -10.17
C ASP A 224 -17.57 -6.60 -9.77
N TRP A 225 -18.73 -6.42 -9.16
CA TRP A 225 -19.72 -7.48 -9.06
C TRP A 225 -21.15 -7.01 -9.19
N THR A 226 -21.92 -7.89 -9.80
CA THR A 226 -23.37 -7.81 -9.87
C THR A 226 -24.01 -9.16 -9.57
N GLU A 227 -25.32 -9.24 -9.77
CA GLU A 227 -26.11 -10.48 -9.70
C GLU A 227 -26.01 -11.26 -8.37
N GLY A 228 -25.65 -10.56 -7.28
CA GLY A 228 -25.61 -11.10 -5.94
C GLY A 228 -24.47 -12.09 -5.71
N TRP A 229 -23.25 -11.78 -6.15
CA TRP A 229 -22.07 -12.54 -5.74
C TRP A 229 -21.96 -12.63 -4.21
N ASN A 230 -21.67 -13.84 -3.72
CA ASN A 230 -21.60 -14.17 -2.29
C ASN A 230 -20.33 -14.99 -1.99
N GLY A 231 -19.18 -14.44 -2.37
CA GLY A 231 -17.87 -15.04 -2.16
C GLY A 231 -17.00 -14.23 -1.21
N THR A 232 -15.70 -14.54 -1.28
CA THR A 232 -14.65 -13.81 -0.57
C THR A 232 -13.54 -13.43 -1.54
N LEU A 233 -13.11 -12.18 -1.50
CA LEU A 233 -11.89 -11.69 -2.15
C LEU A 233 -10.86 -11.41 -1.05
N THR A 234 -9.66 -11.96 -1.16
CA THR A 234 -8.61 -11.80 -0.14
C THR A 234 -7.29 -11.35 -0.75
N ASN A 235 -6.63 -10.36 -0.14
CA ASN A 235 -5.36 -9.80 -0.57
C ASN A 235 -5.42 -9.28 -2.02
N THR A 236 -6.05 -8.13 -2.19
CA THR A 236 -6.14 -7.48 -3.51
C THR A 236 -5.40 -6.15 -3.50
N TYR A 237 -4.50 -5.98 -4.47
CA TYR A 237 -3.77 -4.75 -4.69
C TYR A 237 -4.18 -4.14 -6.04
N VAL A 238 -4.64 -2.89 -6.01
CA VAL A 238 -5.04 -2.12 -7.20
C VAL A 238 -4.15 -0.89 -7.33
N LEU A 239 -3.63 -0.65 -8.53
CA LEU A 239 -2.88 0.55 -8.88
C LEU A 239 -3.46 1.26 -10.11
N HIS A 240 -3.70 2.56 -9.97
CA HIS A 240 -4.00 3.44 -11.09
C HIS A 240 -2.94 4.54 -11.21
N THR A 241 -2.19 4.50 -12.30
CA THR A 241 -1.23 5.55 -12.69
C THR A 241 -1.71 6.37 -13.88
N ILE A 242 -2.89 6.03 -14.42
CA ILE A 242 -3.52 6.67 -15.58
C ILE A 242 -4.81 7.38 -15.17
N GLU A 243 -5.13 8.49 -15.84
CA GLU A 243 -6.45 9.12 -15.73
C GLU A 243 -7.51 8.29 -16.48
N GLY A 244 -8.77 8.41 -16.07
CA GLY A 244 -9.91 7.93 -16.85
C GLY A 244 -10.46 6.56 -16.46
N PHE A 245 -9.86 5.88 -15.47
CA PHE A 245 -10.47 4.71 -14.83
C PHE A 245 -11.81 5.08 -14.14
N SER A 246 -12.67 4.09 -13.92
CA SER A 246 -13.93 4.30 -13.19
C SER A 246 -13.71 4.18 -11.68
N THR A 247 -13.49 2.97 -11.16
CA THR A 247 -13.27 2.74 -9.73
C THR A 247 -12.31 1.60 -9.38
N ALA A 248 -11.89 1.52 -8.12
CA ALA A 248 -11.18 0.36 -7.60
C ALA A 248 -12.13 -0.81 -7.29
N ILE A 249 -13.32 -0.48 -6.79
CA ILE A 249 -14.42 -1.41 -6.60
C ILE A 249 -15.71 -0.76 -7.09
N GLU A 250 -16.37 -1.42 -8.03
CA GLU A 250 -17.78 -1.22 -8.34
C GLU A 250 -18.62 -2.39 -7.81
N ALA A 251 -19.86 -2.10 -7.46
CA ALA A 251 -20.81 -3.10 -7.02
C ALA A 251 -22.25 -2.71 -7.35
N ASP A 252 -23.00 -3.57 -8.02
CA ASP A 252 -24.42 -3.34 -8.36
C ASP A 252 -25.35 -4.50 -7.96
N GLY A 253 -26.64 -4.19 -7.88
CA GLY A 253 -27.72 -5.15 -7.80
C GLY A 253 -28.04 -5.57 -6.37
N THR A 254 -28.12 -6.88 -6.15
CA THR A 254 -28.61 -7.46 -4.89
C THR A 254 -27.48 -7.59 -3.88
N ASN A 255 -27.67 -7.07 -2.67
CA ASN A 255 -26.72 -7.27 -1.58
C ASN A 255 -26.75 -8.70 -1.04
N ASN A 256 -25.68 -9.45 -1.28
CA ASN A 256 -25.41 -10.71 -0.59
C ASN A 256 -24.23 -10.60 0.41
N ASN A 257 -23.71 -9.39 0.64
CA ASN A 257 -22.59 -9.06 1.52
C ASN A 257 -21.36 -9.98 1.29
N PRO A 258 -20.74 -9.94 0.10
CA PRO A 258 -19.43 -10.56 -0.09
C PRO A 258 -18.41 -10.03 0.92
N ASN A 259 -17.39 -10.85 1.20
CA ASN A 259 -16.32 -10.48 2.12
C ASN A 259 -15.09 -10.01 1.33
N ILE A 260 -14.59 -8.83 1.64
CA ILE A 260 -13.35 -8.30 1.10
C ILE A 260 -12.34 -8.21 2.25
N ILE A 261 -11.22 -8.93 2.15
CA ILE A 261 -10.24 -9.05 3.24
C ILE A 261 -8.89 -8.59 2.71
N ASN A 262 -8.30 -7.57 3.33
CA ASN A 262 -7.06 -6.92 2.91
C ASN A 262 -7.17 -6.40 1.46
N PHE A 263 -7.69 -5.19 1.33
CA PHE A 263 -7.81 -4.50 0.05
C PHE A 263 -6.99 -3.22 0.11
N THR A 264 -5.96 -3.14 -0.73
CA THR A 264 -5.18 -1.91 -0.92
C THR A 264 -5.44 -1.39 -2.32
N ALA A 265 -5.79 -0.11 -2.43
CA ALA A 265 -5.86 0.58 -3.71
C ALA A 265 -5.12 1.91 -3.66
N VAL A 266 -4.36 2.17 -4.72
CA VAL A 266 -3.55 3.39 -4.89
C VAL A 266 -3.91 4.05 -6.21
N SER A 267 -4.20 5.34 -6.17
CA SER A 267 -4.36 6.18 -7.36
C SER A 267 -3.35 7.32 -7.35
N GLU A 268 -2.63 7.51 -8.44
CA GLU A 268 -1.75 8.68 -8.64
C GLU A 268 -2.49 9.87 -9.28
N THR A 269 -3.76 9.69 -9.67
CA THR A 269 -4.51 10.65 -10.50
C THR A 269 -5.86 11.10 -9.90
N GLY A 270 -6.17 10.74 -8.65
CA GLY A 270 -7.46 11.06 -8.02
C GLY A 270 -8.53 10.01 -8.30
N GLY A 271 -9.80 10.42 -8.41
CA GLY A 271 -10.92 9.54 -8.80
C GLY A 271 -11.71 8.92 -7.63
N THR A 272 -12.55 7.93 -7.94
CA THR A 272 -13.41 7.23 -6.98
C THR A 272 -12.82 5.87 -6.63
N ALA A 273 -12.67 5.57 -5.34
CA ALA A 273 -12.18 4.27 -4.89
C ALA A 273 -13.29 3.23 -4.90
N LEU A 274 -14.31 3.39 -4.05
CA LEU A 274 -15.39 2.43 -3.89
C LEU A 274 -16.72 3.05 -4.32
N GLN A 275 -17.37 2.48 -5.32
CA GLN A 275 -18.71 2.87 -5.75
C GLN A 275 -19.69 1.71 -5.59
N PHE A 276 -20.82 1.99 -4.95
CA PHE A 276 -21.90 1.03 -4.76
C PHE A 276 -23.20 1.59 -5.35
N LYS A 277 -23.88 0.77 -6.16
CA LYS A 277 -25.13 1.05 -6.86
C LYS A 277 -26.30 0.24 -6.26
N ALA A 278 -27.52 0.66 -6.58
CA ALA A 278 -28.76 0.10 -6.07
C ALA A 278 -28.74 -0.24 -4.56
N GLU A 279 -28.85 -1.52 -4.23
CA GLU A 279 -28.81 -2.03 -2.86
C GLU A 279 -27.51 -2.73 -2.54
N SER A 280 -26.49 -2.76 -3.42
CA SER A 280 -25.26 -3.53 -3.21
C SER A 280 -24.50 -3.14 -1.93
N GLY A 281 -23.56 -3.99 -1.52
CA GLY A 281 -22.82 -3.84 -0.28
C GLY A 281 -21.70 -4.87 -0.12
N ALA A 282 -20.92 -4.73 0.93
CA ALA A 282 -19.80 -5.61 1.25
C ALA A 282 -19.44 -5.56 2.74
N ILE A 283 -18.79 -6.61 3.23
CA ILE A 283 -18.07 -6.61 4.51
C ILE A 283 -16.59 -6.54 4.19
N ILE A 284 -15.96 -5.40 4.49
CA ILE A 284 -14.57 -5.09 4.20
C ILE A 284 -13.77 -5.08 5.51
N THR A 285 -12.64 -5.78 5.53
CA THR A 285 -11.68 -5.74 6.65
C THR A 285 -10.28 -5.50 6.11
N GLY A 286 -9.52 -4.61 6.74
CA GLY A 286 -8.19 -4.22 6.26
C GLY A 286 -8.24 -3.41 4.95
N LEU A 287 -9.02 -2.32 4.93
CA LEU A 287 -9.08 -1.40 3.79
C LEU A 287 -7.94 -0.36 3.86
N SER A 288 -7.27 -0.12 2.73
CA SER A 288 -6.29 0.97 2.55
C SER A 288 -6.52 1.66 1.21
N LEU A 289 -6.89 2.93 1.24
CA LEU A 289 -7.18 3.75 0.06
C LEU A 289 -6.26 4.98 0.01
N ASN A 290 -5.43 5.07 -1.03
CA ASN A 290 -4.45 6.14 -1.17
C ASN A 290 -4.64 6.90 -2.49
N GLY A 291 -4.70 8.23 -2.42
CA GLY A 291 -4.70 9.11 -3.59
C GLY A 291 -6.02 9.27 -4.34
N TYR A 292 -7.13 8.81 -3.77
CA TYR A 292 -8.48 9.01 -4.32
C TYR A 292 -9.13 10.31 -3.85
N ASP A 293 -9.94 10.93 -4.72
CA ASP A 293 -10.76 12.10 -4.39
C ASP A 293 -12.03 11.72 -3.61
N THR A 294 -12.58 10.54 -3.91
CA THR A 294 -13.80 10.00 -3.30
C THR A 294 -13.53 8.59 -2.80
N SER A 295 -13.60 8.37 -1.48
CA SER A 295 -13.35 7.05 -0.91
C SER A 295 -14.55 6.11 -1.03
N VAL A 296 -15.76 6.60 -0.78
CA VAL A 296 -17.01 5.81 -0.86
C VAL A 296 -18.10 6.64 -1.52
N GLU A 297 -18.69 6.10 -2.59
CA GLU A 297 -19.83 6.68 -3.29
C GLU A 297 -21.02 5.71 -3.34
N MET A 298 -22.22 6.20 -2.99
CA MET A 298 -23.47 5.48 -3.23
C MET A 298 -24.19 6.09 -4.44
N ALA A 299 -23.84 5.65 -5.65
CA ALA A 299 -24.27 6.31 -6.90
C ALA A 299 -25.81 6.36 -7.06
N ASP A 300 -26.51 5.31 -6.61
CA ASP A 300 -27.98 5.24 -6.65
C ASP A 300 -28.67 5.57 -5.33
N ASN A 301 -27.96 6.15 -4.36
CA ASN A 301 -28.46 6.47 -3.02
C ASN A 301 -28.91 5.24 -2.20
N GLY A 302 -28.25 4.09 -2.41
CA GLY A 302 -28.39 2.93 -1.52
C GLY A 302 -27.97 3.26 -0.07
N PRO A 303 -28.38 2.44 0.91
CA PRO A 303 -28.06 2.72 2.31
C PRO A 303 -26.62 2.32 2.66
N LEU A 304 -25.83 3.26 3.21
CA LEU A 304 -24.46 3.01 3.68
C LEU A 304 -24.34 1.85 4.67
N THR A 305 -25.41 1.49 5.39
CA THR A 305 -25.45 0.32 6.28
C THR A 305 -25.24 -1.02 5.56
N ASN A 306 -25.27 -1.02 4.24
CA ASN A 306 -24.94 -2.18 3.42
C ASN A 306 -23.43 -2.41 3.31
N ILE A 307 -22.61 -1.42 3.67
CA ILE A 307 -21.15 -1.49 3.64
C ILE A 307 -20.65 -1.44 5.08
N SER A 308 -19.95 -2.49 5.49
CA SER A 308 -19.21 -2.50 6.75
C SER A 308 -17.72 -2.46 6.48
N ILE A 309 -16.99 -1.52 7.08
CA ILE A 309 -15.54 -1.40 6.98
C ILE A 309 -14.98 -1.53 8.41
N ASP A 310 -14.17 -2.56 8.64
CA ASP A 310 -13.56 -2.89 9.93
C ASP A 310 -14.57 -2.97 11.10
N GLY A 311 -15.81 -3.36 10.79
CA GLY A 311 -16.90 -3.53 11.75
C GLY A 311 -17.80 -2.32 11.95
N ASP A 312 -17.45 -1.16 11.40
CA ASP A 312 -18.27 0.05 11.40
C ASP A 312 -19.04 0.20 10.07
N VAL A 313 -20.09 1.03 10.08
CA VAL A 313 -20.79 1.42 8.85
C VAL A 313 -19.90 2.37 8.05
N ALA A 314 -19.84 2.19 6.73
CA ALA A 314 -19.05 3.09 5.89
C ALA A 314 -19.51 4.56 6.03
N ASP A 315 -18.53 5.43 6.25
CA ASP A 315 -18.64 6.88 6.25
C ASP A 315 -17.92 7.46 5.02
N PRO A 316 -18.64 8.09 4.06
CA PRO A 316 -18.04 8.78 2.91
C PRO A 316 -17.12 9.96 3.26
N ALA A 317 -17.19 10.47 4.50
CA ALA A 317 -16.29 11.52 4.96
C ALA A 317 -14.92 10.98 5.44
N ASN A 318 -14.82 9.66 5.68
CA ASN A 318 -13.57 9.02 6.03
C ASN A 318 -12.79 8.68 4.74
N THR A 319 -11.49 8.98 4.71
CA THR A 319 -10.66 8.73 3.54
C THR A 319 -10.21 7.26 3.45
N TYR A 320 -10.20 6.54 4.58
CA TYR A 320 -9.63 5.18 4.73
C TYR A 320 -8.18 5.06 4.27
N THR A 321 -7.45 6.16 4.38
CA THR A 321 -6.02 6.23 4.07
C THR A 321 -5.22 5.60 5.20
N GLY A 322 -4.28 4.73 4.84
CA GLY A 322 -3.42 4.03 5.78
C GLY A 322 -2.36 3.22 5.04
N PRO A 323 -1.38 2.63 5.75
CA PRO A 323 -0.42 1.70 5.18
C PRO A 323 -1.11 0.57 4.42
N SER A 324 -0.44 0.05 3.39
CA SER A 324 -0.96 -1.09 2.65
C SER A 324 -1.23 -2.28 3.58
N THR A 325 -2.41 -2.87 3.42
CA THR A 325 -2.85 -4.08 4.15
C THR A 325 -2.52 -5.37 3.39
N VAL A 326 -2.04 -5.24 2.16
CA VAL A 326 -1.59 -6.33 1.30
C VAL A 326 -0.08 -6.23 1.19
N ASN A 327 0.65 -7.34 1.28
CA ASN A 327 2.10 -7.28 1.13
C ASN A 327 2.47 -7.19 -0.36
N PRO A 328 3.10 -6.10 -0.81
CA PRO A 328 3.61 -5.97 -2.18
C PRO A 328 4.44 -7.14 -2.68
N ALA A 329 5.27 -7.71 -1.79
CA ALA A 329 6.15 -8.83 -2.14
C ALA A 329 5.37 -10.10 -2.56
N ASP A 330 4.07 -10.19 -2.24
CA ASP A 330 3.21 -11.28 -2.70
C ASP A 330 3.03 -11.26 -4.24
N PHE A 331 3.36 -10.14 -4.89
CA PHE A 331 3.22 -9.91 -6.32
C PHE A 331 4.54 -9.78 -7.10
N ASP A 332 5.69 -10.04 -6.46
CA ASP A 332 7.04 -9.99 -7.08
C ASP A 332 7.23 -10.90 -8.32
N TRP A 333 6.29 -11.84 -8.52
CA TRP A 333 6.27 -12.74 -9.67
C TRP A 333 5.74 -12.09 -10.96
N ILE A 334 5.12 -10.92 -10.86
CA ILE A 334 4.62 -10.15 -11.99
C ILE A 334 5.77 -9.28 -12.53
N ALA A 335 6.11 -9.45 -13.80
CA ALA A 335 7.17 -8.65 -14.41
C ALA A 335 6.74 -7.17 -14.48
N ASN A 336 7.52 -6.28 -13.86
CA ASN A 336 7.27 -4.83 -13.82
C ASN A 336 6.03 -4.38 -13.04
N ALA A 337 5.51 -5.18 -12.09
CA ALA A 337 4.49 -4.68 -11.18
C ALA A 337 4.98 -3.40 -10.49
N ASN A 338 4.24 -2.31 -10.68
CA ASN A 338 4.50 -1.07 -9.99
C ASN A 338 3.80 -1.15 -8.63
N ILE A 339 4.56 -1.10 -7.55
CA ILE A 339 3.98 -1.14 -6.21
C ILE A 339 4.44 0.08 -5.43
N ASP A 340 3.47 0.88 -5.00
CA ASP A 340 3.73 2.09 -4.23
C ASP A 340 3.57 1.82 -2.73
N ASN A 341 4.69 1.91 -2.01
CA ASN A 341 4.79 1.59 -0.60
C ASN A 341 4.54 2.82 0.27
N VAL A 342 3.34 3.37 0.17
CA VAL A 342 2.99 4.65 0.79
C VAL A 342 2.62 4.47 2.26
N LEU A 343 3.20 5.33 3.10
CA LEU A 343 2.81 5.55 4.49
C LEU A 343 2.17 6.93 4.59
N ASN A 344 0.86 7.00 4.71
CA ASN A 344 0.09 8.23 4.92
C ASN A 344 -1.26 7.88 5.54
N GLY A 345 -2.00 8.91 5.97
CA GLY A 345 -3.33 8.74 6.56
C GLY A 345 -3.27 8.34 8.03
N SER A 346 -4.23 7.53 8.46
CA SER A 346 -4.40 7.14 9.86
C SER A 346 -4.23 5.63 10.05
N ILE A 347 -3.43 5.25 11.04
CA ILE A 347 -3.33 3.89 11.55
C ILE A 347 -4.28 3.77 12.74
N THR A 348 -5.33 2.96 12.60
CA THR A 348 -6.34 2.71 13.64
C THR A 348 -6.22 1.32 14.29
N GLY A 349 -5.30 0.49 13.79
CA GLY A 349 -5.01 -0.86 14.30
C GLY A 349 -3.52 -1.06 14.62
N ASN A 350 -3.09 -2.32 14.68
CA ASN A 350 -1.68 -2.66 14.88
C ASN A 350 -1.05 -3.01 13.53
N ILE A 351 -0.04 -2.24 13.11
CA ILE A 351 0.69 -2.43 11.86
C ILE A 351 2.15 -2.72 12.17
N GLU A 352 2.73 -3.69 11.47
CA GLU A 352 4.17 -3.97 11.44
C GLU A 352 4.66 -3.83 10.01
N LEU A 353 5.70 -3.01 9.80
CA LEU A 353 6.30 -2.82 8.48
C LEU A 353 7.24 -3.97 8.12
N ASP A 354 7.46 -4.22 6.83
CA ASP A 354 8.45 -5.17 6.31
C ASP A 354 9.78 -4.44 6.05
N ALA A 355 10.86 -4.84 6.73
CA ALA A 355 12.18 -4.23 6.56
C ALA A 355 12.78 -4.39 5.15
N ASN A 356 12.25 -5.28 4.31
CA ASN A 356 12.70 -5.45 2.93
C ASN A 356 12.10 -4.41 1.98
N ILE A 357 11.11 -3.65 2.44
CA ILE A 357 10.41 -2.63 1.67
C ILE A 357 11.02 -1.24 1.96
N THR A 358 11.24 -0.47 0.89
CA THR A 358 11.48 0.97 1.02
C THR A 358 10.13 1.69 1.01
N TYR A 359 9.81 2.36 2.11
CA TYR A 359 8.55 3.07 2.26
C TYR A 359 8.67 4.54 1.85
N LYS A 360 7.61 5.10 1.30
CA LYS A 360 7.48 6.53 1.02
C LYS A 360 6.51 7.17 2.00
N LEU A 361 6.88 8.29 2.60
CA LEU A 361 6.01 9.12 3.44
C LEU A 361 5.75 10.44 2.70
N PRO A 362 4.76 10.51 1.79
CA PRO A 362 4.51 11.71 1.00
C PRO A 362 3.68 12.76 1.74
N GLY A 363 3.12 12.41 2.92
CA GLY A 363 2.23 13.27 3.69
C GLY A 363 2.21 12.91 5.17
N VAL A 364 1.13 13.28 5.86
CA VAL A 364 0.94 12.97 7.28
C VAL A 364 0.62 11.49 7.47
N LEU A 365 1.32 10.84 8.40
CA LEU A 365 0.95 9.54 8.97
C LEU A 365 0.60 9.73 10.45
N SER A 366 -0.63 9.42 10.83
CA SER A 366 -1.14 9.55 12.20
C SER A 366 -1.38 8.16 12.81
N ILE A 367 -0.75 7.86 13.95
CA ILE A 367 -1.02 6.65 14.73
C ILE A 367 -2.06 7.01 15.78
N GLU A 368 -3.29 6.54 15.60
CA GLU A 368 -4.45 6.94 16.40
C GLU A 368 -4.48 6.28 17.79
N ASN A 369 -5.36 6.77 18.66
CA ASN A 369 -5.55 6.22 20.00
C ASN A 369 -5.88 4.72 19.98
N GLY A 370 -5.09 3.91 20.69
CA GLY A 370 -5.24 2.46 20.77
C GLY A 370 -4.59 1.69 19.61
N ALA A 371 -4.01 2.40 18.64
CA ALA A 371 -3.28 1.83 17.51
C ALA A 371 -1.78 1.73 17.79
N SER A 372 -1.07 0.93 16.99
CA SER A 372 0.39 0.86 17.05
C SER A 372 1.06 0.67 15.69
N LEU A 373 2.25 1.24 15.54
CA LEU A 373 3.14 1.06 14.39
C LEU A 373 4.48 0.47 14.84
N THR A 374 4.85 -0.69 14.32
CA THR A 374 6.16 -1.32 14.53
C THR A 374 7.00 -1.18 13.27
N ILE A 375 8.23 -0.66 13.44
CA ILE A 375 9.20 -0.40 12.37
C ILE A 375 10.46 -1.23 12.65
N PRO A 376 10.65 -2.38 11.98
CA PRO A 376 11.78 -3.25 12.25
C PRO A 376 13.13 -2.67 11.82
N ALA A 377 14.21 -3.30 12.30
CA ALA A 377 15.57 -2.90 11.97
C ALA A 377 15.85 -2.86 10.46
N GLY A 378 16.49 -1.78 10.00
CA GLY A 378 16.88 -1.57 8.60
C GLY A 378 15.81 -0.97 7.70
N THR A 379 14.60 -0.73 8.20
CA THR A 379 13.58 -0.05 7.41
C THR A 379 14.05 1.35 7.03
N ASN A 380 13.90 1.68 5.74
CA ASN A 380 14.17 3.00 5.19
C ASN A 380 12.85 3.68 4.79
N ILE A 381 12.56 4.82 5.41
CA ILE A 381 11.41 5.67 5.10
C ILE A 381 11.90 6.92 4.37
N GLN A 382 11.59 6.98 3.08
CA GLN A 382 11.86 8.12 2.21
C GLN A 382 10.71 9.12 2.35
N THR A 383 10.99 10.28 2.92
CA THR A 383 9.95 11.28 3.15
C THR A 383 9.84 12.22 1.95
N GLY A 384 8.64 12.74 1.71
CA GLY A 384 8.47 13.99 0.96
C GLY A 384 9.06 15.18 1.73
N THR A 385 8.82 16.38 1.21
CA THR A 385 9.22 17.64 1.83
C THR A 385 8.02 18.53 2.07
N GLY A 386 8.07 19.38 3.10
CA GLY A 386 7.02 20.35 3.43
C GLY A 386 6.38 20.12 4.79
N THR A 387 5.49 21.04 5.16
CA THR A 387 4.85 21.11 6.48
C THR A 387 3.80 20.04 6.73
N ASP A 388 3.33 19.39 5.67
CA ASP A 388 2.28 18.38 5.70
C ASP A 388 2.87 16.97 5.57
N VAL A 389 4.17 16.81 5.85
CA VAL A 389 4.91 15.53 5.78
C VAL A 389 5.54 15.25 7.14
N TYR A 390 4.88 14.46 7.98
CA TYR A 390 5.38 14.08 9.31
C TYR A 390 4.70 12.82 9.81
N ILE A 391 5.29 12.19 10.83
CA ILE A 391 4.68 11.08 11.57
C ILE A 391 4.22 11.61 12.92
N ALA A 392 2.94 11.46 13.25
CA ALA A 392 2.38 11.83 14.54
C ALA A 392 1.85 10.60 15.29
N VAL A 393 2.37 10.37 16.49
CA VAL A 393 1.82 9.41 17.44
C VAL A 393 0.84 10.15 18.34
N GLN A 394 -0.46 9.98 18.09
CA GLN A 394 -1.51 10.66 18.83
C GLN A 394 -1.52 10.18 20.29
N LYS A 395 -2.15 10.99 21.15
CA LYS A 395 -2.38 10.65 22.55
C LYS A 395 -3.10 9.29 22.68
N GLY A 396 -2.40 8.30 23.25
CA GLY A 396 -2.87 6.91 23.40
C GLY A 396 -2.49 5.95 22.26
N GLY A 397 -1.87 6.45 21.18
CA GLY A 397 -1.21 5.63 20.16
C GLY A 397 0.23 5.27 20.56
N GLN A 398 0.82 4.29 19.88
CA GLN A 398 2.19 3.82 20.18
C GLN A 398 3.04 3.59 18.93
N ILE A 399 4.33 3.89 19.02
CA ILE A 399 5.33 3.56 17.98
C ILE A 399 6.46 2.70 18.55
N PHE A 400 6.85 1.66 17.82
CA PHE A 400 7.94 0.76 18.18
C PHE A 400 8.99 0.76 17.07
N ILE A 401 10.07 1.53 17.25
CA ILE A 401 11.19 1.58 16.32
C ILE A 401 12.28 0.64 16.85
N GLU A 402 12.46 -0.49 16.16
CA GLU A 402 13.29 -1.61 16.59
C GLU A 402 14.61 -1.68 15.81
N GLY A 403 15.25 -0.53 15.58
CA GLY A 403 16.55 -0.47 14.94
C GLY A 403 17.63 -1.24 15.69
N GLU A 404 18.70 -1.59 14.98
CA GLU A 404 19.92 -2.13 15.55
C GLU A 404 21.15 -1.29 15.16
N ALA A 405 22.22 -1.33 15.96
CA ALA A 405 23.47 -0.64 15.62
C ALA A 405 24.03 -1.02 14.25
N SER A 406 23.81 -2.27 13.82
CA SER A 406 24.23 -2.77 12.51
C SER A 406 23.25 -2.47 11.39
N ASN A 407 22.02 -2.11 11.72
CA ASN A 407 20.93 -1.91 10.77
C ASN A 407 19.89 -0.93 11.35
N PRO A 408 20.23 0.36 11.47
CA PRO A 408 19.33 1.35 12.07
C PRO A 408 18.11 1.59 11.18
N VAL A 409 17.03 2.11 11.78
CA VAL A 409 15.92 2.67 11.00
C VAL A 409 16.30 4.07 10.54
N THR A 410 16.04 4.39 9.27
CA THR A 410 16.36 5.71 8.70
C THR A 410 15.12 6.41 8.16
N MET A 411 14.94 7.67 8.53
CA MET A 411 13.87 8.53 8.04
C MET A 411 14.43 9.84 7.51
N GLY A 412 14.05 10.22 6.29
CA GLY A 412 14.36 11.54 5.73
C GLY A 412 14.15 11.62 4.22
N PRO A 413 14.22 12.84 3.66
CA PRO A 413 13.97 13.06 2.25
C PRO A 413 15.16 12.60 1.39
N THR A 414 14.84 12.03 0.23
CA THR A 414 15.83 11.69 -0.80
C THR A 414 16.25 12.90 -1.63
N GLU A 415 15.46 13.97 -1.60
CA GLU A 415 15.66 15.20 -2.37
C GLU A 415 16.15 16.37 -1.47
N GLU A 416 16.29 17.55 -2.06
CA GLU A 416 16.58 18.79 -1.33
C GLU A 416 15.31 19.31 -0.64
N GLY A 417 15.42 19.70 0.62
CA GLY A 417 14.32 20.21 1.42
C GLY A 417 14.21 19.50 2.78
N THR A 418 13.21 19.93 3.56
CA THR A 418 12.96 19.44 4.91
C THR A 418 11.54 18.94 5.08
N TRP A 419 11.33 18.10 6.08
CA TRP A 419 10.04 17.53 6.47
C TRP A 419 9.77 17.78 7.96
N GLY A 420 8.57 17.41 8.44
CA GLY A 420 8.11 17.75 9.78
C GLY A 420 8.57 16.80 10.91
N GLY A 421 9.39 15.80 10.61
CA GLY A 421 9.97 14.91 11.63
C GLY A 421 8.97 13.95 12.29
N LEU A 422 9.33 13.49 13.50
CA LEU A 422 8.55 12.56 14.31
C LEU A 422 7.99 13.27 15.55
N LEU A 423 6.67 13.22 15.73
CA LEU A 423 5.96 13.86 16.83
C LEU A 423 5.34 12.79 17.74
N LEU A 424 5.62 12.84 19.03
CA LEU A 424 4.96 12.00 20.04
C LEU A 424 4.10 12.88 20.95
N LEU A 425 2.79 12.61 20.98
CA LEU A 425 1.82 13.29 21.81
C LEU A 425 1.43 12.42 23.00
N GLY A 426 1.94 12.78 24.17
CA GLY A 426 1.71 12.06 25.41
C GLY A 426 0.60 12.64 26.28
N ASN A 427 0.31 11.91 27.35
CA ASN A 427 -0.68 12.22 28.37
C ASN A 427 -0.04 12.63 29.72
N ALA A 428 1.27 12.91 29.74
CA ALA A 428 1.96 13.37 30.95
C ALA A 428 1.68 14.85 31.24
N THR A 429 2.18 15.34 32.39
CA THR A 429 1.98 16.74 32.78
C THR A 429 2.87 17.68 31.97
N THR A 430 2.29 18.78 31.48
CA THR A 430 2.98 19.96 30.93
C THR A 430 2.44 21.21 31.63
N THR A 431 3.22 22.29 31.66
CA THR A 431 2.73 23.60 32.11
C THR A 431 1.72 24.27 31.16
N ALA A 432 1.59 23.80 29.92
CA ALA A 432 0.53 24.23 29.00
C ALA A 432 -0.89 23.79 29.46
N GLY A 433 -0.96 22.73 30.28
CA GLY A 433 -2.22 22.23 30.85
C GLY A 433 -2.61 20.84 30.37
N VAL A 434 -3.88 20.51 30.53
CA VAL A 434 -4.49 19.26 30.05
C VAL A 434 -5.13 19.52 28.71
N ASP A 435 -4.96 18.60 27.76
CA ASP A 435 -5.48 18.69 26.40
C ASP A 435 -5.08 20.03 25.74
N ALA A 436 -3.80 20.38 25.88
CA ALA A 436 -3.19 21.47 25.15
C ALA A 436 -3.15 21.15 23.65
N THR A 437 -3.10 22.20 22.83
CA THR A 437 -3.03 22.08 21.38
C THR A 437 -1.60 22.35 20.93
N ALA A 438 -1.01 21.41 20.22
CA ALA A 438 0.30 21.54 19.62
C ALA A 438 0.30 22.70 18.61
N GLU A 439 1.45 23.33 18.45
CA GLU A 439 1.64 24.43 17.49
C GLU A 439 1.47 23.96 16.04
N VAL A 440 1.55 22.65 15.85
CA VAL A 440 1.50 21.95 14.57
C VAL A 440 0.29 21.02 14.50
N GLY A 441 -0.36 20.98 13.33
CA GLY A 441 -1.46 20.05 13.03
C GLY A 441 -2.74 20.17 13.89
N GLY A 442 -2.80 21.10 14.84
CA GLY A 442 -3.93 21.20 15.78
C GLY A 442 -4.07 19.98 16.70
N LEU A 443 -2.98 19.26 16.90
CA LEU A 443 -2.94 17.97 17.59
C LEU A 443 -3.05 18.16 19.12
N ILE A 444 -3.62 17.20 19.84
CA ILE A 444 -3.91 17.34 21.29
C ILE A 444 -2.93 16.53 22.13
N TYR A 445 -2.32 17.18 23.13
CA TYR A 445 -1.38 16.57 24.06
C TYR A 445 -1.59 17.04 25.50
N GLY A 446 -0.84 16.45 26.44
CA GLY A 446 -0.84 16.87 27.83
C GLY A 446 -1.99 16.28 28.64
N GLY A 447 -1.71 16.01 29.92
CA GLY A 447 -2.63 15.30 30.79
C GLY A 447 -2.14 15.23 32.23
N SER A 448 -2.34 14.07 32.85
CA SER A 448 -2.01 13.87 34.27
C SER A 448 -1.27 12.56 34.55
N ASP A 449 -0.93 11.79 33.50
CA ASP A 449 -0.27 10.50 33.62
C ASP A 449 1.21 10.60 33.27
N ASN A 450 2.05 10.84 34.27
CA ASN A 450 3.50 10.85 34.09
C ASN A 450 4.12 9.48 33.77
N GLN A 451 3.33 8.41 33.82
CA GLN A 451 3.75 7.07 33.38
C GLN A 451 3.19 6.69 32.01
N ASP A 452 2.57 7.65 31.30
CA ASP A 452 2.10 7.45 29.93
C ASP A 452 3.19 6.87 29.01
N ASN A 453 2.77 6.06 28.04
CA ASN A 453 3.66 5.27 27.21
C ASN A 453 3.28 5.36 25.72
N SER A 454 4.05 6.14 24.97
CA SER A 454 3.95 6.29 23.51
C SER A 454 4.76 5.24 22.73
N GLY A 455 5.31 4.21 23.40
CA GLY A 455 6.05 3.12 22.80
C GLY A 455 7.56 3.16 23.08
N SER A 456 8.37 2.70 22.12
CA SER A 456 9.83 2.65 22.26
C SER A 456 10.58 2.99 20.98
N ILE A 457 11.65 3.77 21.10
CA ILE A 457 12.54 4.14 20.00
C ILE A 457 13.94 3.61 20.30
N ASN A 458 14.49 2.82 19.37
CA ASN A 458 15.86 2.33 19.43
C ASN A 458 16.54 2.38 18.04
N TYR A 459 17.78 2.91 17.98
CA TYR A 459 18.60 3.03 16.76
C TYR A 459 17.85 3.66 15.58
N LEU A 460 17.41 4.90 15.80
CA LEU A 460 16.73 5.72 14.80
C LEU A 460 17.68 6.82 14.28
N ILE A 461 17.70 7.02 12.96
CA ILE A 461 18.32 8.18 12.33
C ILE A 461 17.26 9.03 11.64
N ILE A 462 17.08 10.27 12.10
CA ILE A 462 16.27 11.30 11.46
C ILE A 462 17.20 12.26 10.72
N ARG A 463 16.94 12.51 9.44
CA ARG A 463 17.70 13.46 8.63
C ARG A 463 16.82 14.57 8.08
N LYS A 464 17.35 15.79 8.02
CA LYS A 464 16.78 16.94 7.32
C LYS A 464 15.32 17.24 7.73
N SER A 465 15.01 17.23 9.02
CA SER A 465 13.79 17.85 9.56
C SER A 465 13.90 19.38 9.53
N GLY A 466 12.89 20.13 9.96
CA GLY A 466 12.90 21.59 9.91
C GLY A 466 11.98 22.19 8.85
N ALA A 467 10.82 21.58 8.56
CA ALA A 467 9.88 22.17 7.63
C ALA A 467 9.31 23.50 8.18
N GLN A 468 9.44 24.58 7.42
CA GLN A 468 9.05 25.93 7.85
C GLN A 468 7.54 26.15 7.81
N ILE A 469 6.93 26.36 8.98
CA ILE A 469 5.47 26.48 9.15
C ILE A 469 5.01 27.91 8.88
N ASN A 470 5.68 28.86 9.53
CA ASN A 470 5.42 30.28 9.40
C ASN A 470 6.71 31.05 9.72
N THR A 471 6.70 32.39 9.80
CA THR A 471 7.95 33.14 10.02
C THR A 471 8.61 32.88 11.38
N ASP A 472 7.86 32.32 12.32
CA ASP A 472 8.22 32.22 13.73
C ASP A 472 8.25 30.76 14.23
N SER A 473 7.86 29.77 13.41
CA SER A 473 7.78 28.36 13.84
C SER A 473 8.19 27.40 12.72
N GLN A 474 8.99 26.41 13.09
CA GLN A 474 9.47 25.31 12.25
C GLN A 474 9.10 23.96 12.91
N TYR A 475 9.39 22.85 12.24
CA TYR A 475 9.22 21.50 12.80
C TYR A 475 10.56 20.90 13.23
N ASN A 476 10.60 20.26 14.39
CA ASN A 476 11.81 19.65 14.93
C ASN A 476 12.11 18.27 14.31
N GLY A 477 13.29 17.72 14.62
CA GLY A 477 13.60 16.31 14.33
C GLY A 477 12.71 15.35 15.10
N LEU A 478 12.79 15.40 16.42
CA LEU A 478 11.93 14.66 17.34
C LEU A 478 11.21 15.62 18.28
N THR A 479 9.90 15.76 18.12
CA THR A 479 9.06 16.60 18.96
C THR A 479 8.36 15.76 20.03
N LEU A 480 8.54 16.12 21.31
CA LEU A 480 8.04 15.36 22.45
C LEU A 480 7.04 16.20 23.25
N TYR A 481 5.77 16.09 22.88
CA TYR A 481 4.66 16.78 23.53
C TYR A 481 4.17 16.01 24.76
N ALA A 482 4.54 16.48 25.96
CA ALA A 482 4.15 15.90 27.25
C ALA A 482 4.27 14.36 27.31
N VAL A 483 5.37 13.81 26.79
CA VAL A 483 5.61 12.37 26.74
C VAL A 483 5.93 11.84 28.14
N GLY A 484 5.29 10.72 28.50
CA GLY A 484 5.43 10.09 29.81
C GLY A 484 6.69 9.23 29.96
N SER A 485 7.09 9.00 31.20
CA SER A 485 8.25 8.18 31.55
C SER A 485 8.07 6.68 31.30
N GLY A 486 6.87 6.24 30.88
CA GLY A 486 6.64 4.89 30.38
C GLY A 486 7.24 4.66 28.98
N THR A 487 7.46 5.74 28.22
CA THR A 487 8.07 5.73 26.89
C THR A 487 9.57 5.54 26.99
N THR A 488 10.16 4.70 26.12
CA THR A 488 11.61 4.48 26.06
C THR A 488 12.21 5.13 24.82
N ILE A 489 13.18 6.02 24.99
CA ILE A 489 13.92 6.63 23.87
C ILE A 489 15.42 6.37 24.08
N SER A 490 16.03 5.61 23.17
CA SER A 490 17.45 5.29 23.22
C SER A 490 18.09 5.22 21.84
N ASN A 491 19.38 5.57 21.73
CA ASN A 491 20.15 5.44 20.50
C ASN A 491 19.46 6.16 19.32
N ILE A 492 19.40 7.49 19.39
CA ILE A 492 18.79 8.32 18.34
C ILE A 492 19.82 9.29 17.78
N ALA A 493 19.78 9.50 16.47
CA ALA A 493 20.59 10.46 15.75
C ALA A 493 19.71 11.44 14.96
N ILE A 494 19.96 12.74 15.10
CA ILE A 494 19.31 13.79 14.32
C ILE A 494 20.39 14.58 13.58
N ILE A 495 20.29 14.64 12.25
CA ILE A 495 21.38 15.10 11.39
C ILE A 495 20.86 16.06 10.31
N ASP A 496 21.56 17.19 10.13
CA ASP A 496 21.36 18.17 9.05
C ASP A 496 19.91 18.74 8.97
N GLY A 497 19.25 18.97 10.10
CA GLY A 497 17.93 19.62 10.19
C GLY A 497 18.02 21.16 10.23
N GLN A 498 16.94 21.84 9.84
CA GLN A 498 16.86 23.32 9.84
C GLN A 498 16.31 23.92 11.14
N ASP A 499 15.90 23.07 12.06
CA ASP A 499 15.29 23.42 13.34
C ASP A 499 15.82 22.46 14.41
N ASP A 500 15.18 22.46 15.58
CA ASP A 500 15.65 21.72 16.74
C ASP A 500 15.80 20.21 16.53
N GLY A 501 16.78 19.64 17.23
CA GLY A 501 17.06 18.21 17.15
C GLY A 501 16.01 17.40 17.89
N ILE A 502 15.93 17.66 19.19
CA ILE A 502 14.89 17.16 20.07
C ILE A 502 14.35 18.34 20.84
N GLU A 503 13.03 18.53 20.81
CA GLU A 503 12.36 19.52 21.66
C GLU A 503 11.36 18.84 22.60
N PHE A 504 11.47 19.16 23.89
CA PHE A 504 10.52 18.70 24.91
C PHE A 504 9.52 19.79 25.28
N PHE A 505 8.25 19.57 24.95
CA PHE A 505 7.13 20.39 25.41
C PHE A 505 6.52 19.76 26.67
N GLY A 506 7.19 19.96 27.81
CA GLY A 506 6.80 19.36 29.08
C GLY A 506 7.08 17.85 29.19
N GLY A 507 6.36 17.15 30.07
CA GLY A 507 6.47 15.71 30.24
C GLY A 507 7.57 15.22 31.19
N THR A 508 7.73 13.90 31.23
CA THR A 508 8.62 13.17 32.16
C THR A 508 9.48 12.11 31.48
N VAL A 509 9.41 12.01 30.15
CA VAL A 509 10.18 11.04 29.37
C VAL A 509 11.69 11.18 29.58
N ASN A 510 12.37 10.04 29.60
CA ASN A 510 13.83 9.99 29.63
C ASN A 510 14.35 9.59 28.24
N ALA A 511 15.48 10.15 27.84
CA ALA A 511 16.18 9.80 26.61
C ALA A 511 17.65 9.45 26.91
N SER A 512 18.21 8.53 26.13
CA SER A 512 19.61 8.11 26.30
C SER A 512 20.33 7.86 24.98
N ASN A 513 21.65 8.05 24.97
CA ASN A 513 22.50 7.86 23.79
C ASN A 513 21.95 8.67 22.60
N VAL A 514 22.06 9.99 22.70
CA VAL A 514 21.58 10.93 21.68
C VAL A 514 22.75 11.52 20.92
N TYR A 515 22.69 11.47 19.59
CA TYR A 515 23.63 12.13 18.68
C TYR A 515 22.92 13.23 17.90
N VAL A 516 23.51 14.42 17.88
CA VAL A 516 23.00 15.54 17.08
C VAL A 516 24.14 16.14 16.28
N GLU A 517 23.94 16.32 14.97
CA GLU A 517 24.94 16.88 14.07
C GLU A 517 24.34 17.93 13.13
N ASN A 518 24.94 19.12 13.14
CA ASN A 518 24.73 20.20 12.17
C ASN A 518 23.26 20.61 11.98
N LEU A 519 22.57 20.95 13.08
CA LEU A 519 21.27 21.60 12.99
C LEU A 519 21.42 23.12 12.82
N GLU A 520 20.48 23.77 12.15
CA GLU A 520 20.47 25.23 11.99
C GLU A 520 19.89 25.96 13.21
N ASP A 521 19.21 25.26 14.13
CA ASP A 521 18.73 25.81 15.41
C ASP A 521 19.34 25.07 16.63
N ASP A 522 18.56 24.67 17.62
CA ASP A 522 19.06 24.10 18.87
C ASP A 522 19.21 22.58 18.82
N ALA A 523 20.35 22.07 19.30
CA ALA A 523 20.55 20.61 19.29
C ALA A 523 19.57 19.88 20.22
N ILE A 524 19.31 20.46 21.39
CA ILE A 524 18.36 20.00 22.40
C ILE A 524 17.66 21.24 22.94
N ASP A 525 16.34 21.28 22.87
CA ASP A 525 15.54 22.33 23.50
C ASP A 525 14.48 21.72 24.43
N TRP A 526 14.11 22.47 25.46
CA TRP A 526 12.88 22.21 26.18
C TRP A 526 12.19 23.49 26.63
N THR A 527 10.87 23.38 26.60
CA THR A 527 9.96 24.34 27.19
C THR A 527 8.92 23.61 28.04
N GLU A 528 7.96 24.37 28.55
CA GLU A 528 6.78 23.91 29.25
C GLU A 528 7.01 22.98 30.45
N GLY A 529 8.19 23.03 31.06
CA GLY A 529 8.51 22.33 32.29
C GLY A 529 8.74 20.82 32.13
N TRP A 530 9.50 20.41 31.13
CA TRP A 530 10.04 19.04 31.08
C TRP A 530 10.84 18.71 32.36
N SER A 531 10.71 17.47 32.85
CA SER A 531 11.27 17.03 34.14
C SER A 531 11.97 15.67 34.07
N GLY A 532 12.26 15.20 32.85
CA GLY A 532 12.93 13.93 32.61
C GLY A 532 14.45 13.97 32.75
N THR A 533 15.08 12.91 32.27
CA THR A 533 16.53 12.73 32.24
C THR A 533 17.04 12.52 30.83
N LEU A 534 18.09 13.24 30.44
CA LEU A 534 18.86 13.00 29.22
C LEU A 534 20.24 12.45 29.59
N THR A 535 20.61 11.28 29.06
CA THR A 535 21.88 10.61 29.40
C THR A 535 22.71 10.28 28.16
N ASN A 536 24.02 10.54 28.20
CA ASN A 536 24.98 10.28 27.12
C ASN A 536 24.59 10.98 25.81
N THR A 537 24.73 12.29 25.77
CA THR A 537 24.46 13.09 24.58
C THR A 537 25.76 13.62 23.97
N TYR A 538 25.87 13.50 22.64
CA TYR A 538 26.95 14.09 21.87
C TYR A 538 26.39 15.04 20.80
N VAL A 539 26.79 16.31 20.85
CA VAL A 539 26.41 17.35 19.89
C VAL A 539 27.64 17.78 19.09
N LYS A 540 27.49 17.87 17.76
CA LYS A 540 28.53 18.32 16.84
C LYS A 540 28.03 19.46 15.96
N HIS A 541 28.66 20.62 16.07
CA HIS A 541 28.44 21.74 15.17
C HIS A 541 29.67 21.97 14.31
N SER A 542 29.56 21.66 13.02
CA SER A 542 30.56 21.93 11.99
C SER A 542 30.06 22.87 10.89
N ILE A 543 28.91 23.49 11.12
CA ILE A 543 28.30 24.50 10.27
C ILE A 543 28.16 25.81 11.04
N THR A 544 28.14 26.93 10.32
CA THR A 544 27.75 28.23 10.89
C THR A 544 26.24 28.35 10.94
N GLY A 545 25.71 29.15 11.86
CA GLY A 545 24.30 29.54 11.85
C GLY A 545 23.40 28.74 12.78
N PHE A 546 23.91 27.67 13.42
CA PHE A 546 23.23 27.03 14.54
C PHE A 546 22.97 28.02 15.69
N SER A 547 21.95 27.74 16.51
CA SER A 547 21.64 28.54 17.70
C SER A 547 22.47 28.07 18.91
N THR A 548 22.13 26.94 19.52
CA THR A 548 22.83 26.42 20.71
C THR A 548 22.94 24.89 20.77
N ALA A 549 23.76 24.37 21.69
CA ALA A 549 23.79 22.94 21.99
C ALA A 549 22.68 22.54 22.98
N ILE A 550 22.29 23.45 23.88
CA ILE A 550 21.13 23.34 24.74
C ILE A 550 20.45 24.69 24.81
N GLU A 551 19.19 24.74 24.43
CA GLU A 551 18.27 25.81 24.79
C GLU A 551 17.29 25.31 25.87
N ALA A 552 16.81 26.24 26.70
CA ALA A 552 15.89 25.94 27.78
C ALA A 552 15.04 27.16 28.11
N ASP A 553 13.72 27.05 28.01
CA ASP A 553 12.78 28.13 28.34
C ASP A 553 11.68 27.69 29.34
N GLY A 554 10.97 28.67 29.89
CA GLY A 554 9.76 28.50 30.67
C GLY A 554 10.01 28.14 32.12
N THR A 555 9.18 27.22 32.62
CA THR A 555 9.15 26.84 34.04
C THR A 555 10.27 25.85 34.35
N ASN A 556 11.07 26.13 35.37
CA ASN A 556 12.10 25.20 35.83
C ASN A 556 11.51 24.07 36.68
N ASN A 557 11.28 22.94 36.02
CA ASN A 557 11.02 21.66 36.66
C ASN A 557 12.30 20.81 36.86
N ASN A 558 13.47 21.43 36.64
CA ASN A 558 14.80 20.90 36.90
C ASN A 558 15.05 19.51 36.27
N PRO A 559 15.03 19.40 34.93
CA PRO A 559 15.46 18.18 34.25
C PRO A 559 16.91 17.83 34.60
N THR A 560 17.25 16.55 34.44
CA THR A 560 18.58 16.02 34.75
C THR A 560 19.35 15.68 33.47
N ILE A 561 20.55 16.21 33.32
CA ILE A 561 21.44 15.92 32.19
C ILE A 561 22.68 15.17 32.72
N VAL A 562 22.99 14.01 32.16
CA VAL A 562 24.10 13.15 32.60
C VAL A 562 24.99 12.80 31.41
N ASN A 563 26.27 13.15 31.49
CA ASN A 563 27.26 12.98 30.41
C ASN A 563 26.81 13.69 29.12
N PHE A 564 27.12 14.98 29.02
CA PHE A 564 26.83 15.79 27.86
C PHE A 564 28.13 16.31 27.27
N THR A 565 28.41 15.95 26.02
CA THR A 565 29.56 16.45 25.26
C THR A 565 29.07 17.25 24.06
N ALA A 566 29.49 18.50 23.93
CA ALA A 566 29.22 19.31 22.75
C ALA A 566 30.51 19.88 22.18
N VAL A 567 30.65 19.82 20.86
CA VAL A 567 31.84 20.27 20.13
C VAL A 567 31.42 21.18 18.98
N SER A 568 31.89 22.42 19.00
CA SER A 568 31.73 23.38 17.91
C SER A 568 33.06 23.61 17.20
N GLN A 569 33.01 23.69 15.87
CA GLN A 569 34.15 24.09 15.02
C GLN A 569 34.05 25.56 14.58
N GLU A 570 32.92 26.22 14.86
CA GLU A 570 32.56 27.54 14.33
C GLU A 570 32.37 28.60 15.44
N GLY A 571 32.60 28.28 16.71
CA GLY A 571 32.34 29.19 17.84
C GLY A 571 30.92 29.06 18.37
N GLY A 572 30.27 30.20 18.68
CA GLY A 572 28.84 30.25 19.03
C GLY A 572 28.51 30.04 20.51
N THR A 573 27.23 29.81 20.82
CA THR A 573 26.73 29.61 22.18
C THR A 573 26.52 28.13 22.46
N ALA A 574 27.03 27.64 23.59
CA ALA A 574 26.84 26.26 24.01
C ALA A 574 25.49 26.07 24.70
N LEU A 575 25.29 26.71 25.87
CA LEU A 575 24.08 26.56 26.66
C LEU A 575 23.38 27.92 26.78
N GLN A 576 22.10 28.01 26.43
CA GLN A 576 21.27 29.19 26.67
C GLN A 576 20.08 28.83 27.57
N PHE A 577 19.85 29.65 28.59
CA PHE A 577 18.70 29.52 29.48
C PHE A 577 17.90 30.82 29.50
N LYS A 578 16.61 30.71 29.20
CA LYS A 578 15.62 31.79 29.16
C LYS A 578 14.70 31.76 30.39
N ALA A 579 13.97 32.85 30.60
CA ALA A 579 13.04 33.07 31.70
C ALA A 579 13.51 32.57 33.10
N GLN A 580 12.90 31.49 33.59
CA GLN A 580 13.19 30.87 34.88
C GLN A 580 13.71 29.44 34.73
N SER A 581 14.04 28.98 33.52
CA SER A 581 14.48 27.62 33.23
C SER A 581 15.77 27.25 33.98
N GLY A 582 16.11 25.98 33.98
CA GLY A 582 17.26 25.44 34.70
C GLY A 582 17.43 23.95 34.48
N ALA A 583 18.51 23.39 35.00
CA ALA A 583 18.82 21.96 34.91
C ALA A 583 19.83 21.54 35.97
N THR A 584 19.85 20.24 36.29
CA THR A 584 20.93 19.60 37.03
C THR A 584 21.79 18.79 36.06
N ILE A 585 23.03 19.22 35.85
CA ILE A 585 23.95 18.67 34.86
C ILE A 585 25.14 17.99 35.56
N THR A 586 25.48 16.78 35.15
CA THR A 586 26.70 16.07 35.57
C THR A 586 27.47 15.58 34.36
N GLY A 587 28.80 15.67 34.40
CA GLY A 587 29.64 15.26 33.27
C GLY A 587 29.49 16.14 32.03
N LEU A 588 29.47 17.47 32.19
CA LEU A 588 29.45 18.44 31.10
C LEU A 588 30.84 18.63 30.48
N SER A 589 30.93 18.52 29.15
CA SER A 589 32.13 18.81 28.35
C SER A 589 31.75 19.71 27.17
N LEU A 590 32.28 20.92 27.12
CA LEU A 590 32.04 21.90 26.05
C LEU A 590 33.35 22.28 25.38
N ASN A 591 33.46 22.07 24.06
CA ASN A 591 34.66 22.40 23.30
C ASN A 591 34.34 23.31 22.11
N GLY A 592 35.13 24.37 21.92
CA GLY A 592 35.09 25.22 20.72
C GLY A 592 33.97 26.27 20.67
N TYR A 593 33.25 26.53 21.77
CA TYR A 593 32.24 27.59 21.85
C TYR A 593 32.82 28.93 22.33
N ASP A 594 32.25 30.04 21.84
CA ASP A 594 32.61 31.40 22.26
C ASP A 594 31.93 31.78 23.59
N THR A 595 30.69 31.30 23.77
CA THR A 595 29.87 31.50 24.98
C THR A 595 29.51 30.15 25.56
N THR A 596 29.92 29.85 26.79
CA THR A 596 29.59 28.58 27.44
C THR A 596 28.19 28.56 28.03
N ILE A 597 27.78 29.66 28.66
CA ILE A 597 26.46 29.83 29.28
C ILE A 597 25.97 31.24 29.01
N ASP A 598 24.80 31.34 28.39
CA ASP A 598 24.05 32.57 28.20
C ASP A 598 22.74 32.54 29.02
N MET A 599 22.45 33.62 29.72
CA MET A 599 21.21 33.80 30.49
C MET A 599 20.39 34.89 29.83
N ALA A 600 19.77 34.58 28.68
CA ALA A 600 19.19 35.56 27.75
C ALA A 600 18.17 36.50 28.41
N ASP A 601 17.35 36.00 29.35
CA ASP A 601 16.34 36.78 30.08
C ASP A 601 16.74 37.16 31.51
N ASN A 602 18.03 37.08 31.84
CA ASN A 602 18.54 37.37 33.19
C ASN A 602 17.94 36.48 34.30
N GLY A 603 17.63 35.22 33.97
CA GLY A 603 17.31 34.19 34.96
C GLY A 603 18.46 33.96 35.97
N PRO A 604 18.19 33.41 37.17
CA PRO A 604 19.24 33.22 38.16
C PRO A 604 20.09 31.98 37.86
N LEU A 605 21.41 32.14 37.79
CA LEU A 605 22.36 31.02 37.61
C LEU A 605 22.19 29.89 38.63
N SER A 606 21.63 30.17 39.81
CA SER A 606 21.31 29.15 40.82
C SER A 606 20.29 28.11 40.36
N ASN A 607 19.59 28.36 39.25
CA ASN A 607 18.70 27.38 38.62
C ASN A 607 19.46 26.28 37.88
N ILE A 608 20.75 26.49 37.62
CA ILE A 608 21.60 25.55 36.90
C ILE A 608 22.64 25.01 37.88
N SER A 609 22.63 23.70 38.10
CA SER A 609 23.68 23.02 38.86
C SER A 609 24.56 22.21 37.94
N ILE A 610 25.86 22.48 37.91
CA ILE A 610 26.84 21.70 37.14
C ILE A 610 27.79 21.01 38.13
N ASN A 611 27.80 19.68 38.12
CA ASN A 611 28.58 18.82 39.04
C ASN A 611 28.38 19.21 40.53
N GLY A 612 27.13 19.55 40.90
CA GLY A 612 26.76 19.92 42.27
C GLY A 612 27.12 21.35 42.70
N SER A 613 27.63 22.18 41.79
CA SER A 613 27.89 23.61 42.02
C SER A 613 26.93 24.47 41.21
N ILE A 614 26.68 25.72 41.64
CA ILE A 614 25.98 26.70 40.81
C ILE A 614 26.80 26.94 39.53
N ALA A 615 26.15 27.05 38.38
CA ALA A 615 26.81 27.31 37.11
C ALA A 615 27.58 28.64 37.10
N ASP A 616 28.73 28.66 36.44
CA ASP A 616 29.62 29.81 36.35
C ASP A 616 30.00 30.05 34.87
N PRO A 617 29.42 31.06 34.21
CA PRO A 617 29.72 31.41 32.81
C PRO A 617 31.20 31.76 32.55
N ALA A 618 32.00 32.01 33.59
CA ALA A 618 33.43 32.26 33.43
C ALA A 618 34.27 30.99 33.25
N LEU A 619 33.69 29.80 33.47
CA LEU A 619 34.35 28.53 33.25
C LEU A 619 34.18 28.08 31.79
N SER A 620 35.21 27.46 31.23
CA SER A 620 35.19 26.92 29.87
C SER A 620 34.40 25.62 29.75
N TYR A 621 34.33 24.83 30.82
CA TYR A 621 33.83 23.44 30.81
C TYR A 621 34.51 22.53 29.76
N ASP A 622 35.69 22.91 29.29
CA ASP A 622 36.52 22.18 28.32
C ASP A 622 37.32 21.09 29.04
N ILE A 623 36.63 20.02 29.40
CA ILE A 623 37.19 18.83 30.04
C ILE A 623 37.28 17.67 29.03
N GLU A 624 37.81 16.54 29.46
CA GLU A 624 37.78 15.32 28.64
C GLU A 624 36.32 14.94 28.33
N ALA A 625 36.05 14.60 27.07
CA ALA A 625 34.73 14.22 26.59
C ALA A 625 34.14 13.12 27.47
N THR A 626 32.94 13.36 27.97
CA THR A 626 32.19 12.40 28.81
C THR A 626 31.40 11.40 27.97
N VAL A 627 31.25 11.68 26.68
CA VAL A 627 30.64 10.83 25.67
C VAL A 627 31.55 10.82 24.45
N ASN A 628 31.86 9.65 23.89
CA ASN A 628 32.74 9.55 22.73
C ASN A 628 31.90 9.50 21.45
N VAL A 629 32.27 10.28 20.43
CA VAL A 629 31.60 10.24 19.12
C VAL A 629 31.57 8.82 18.51
N ASN A 630 32.57 7.98 18.81
CA ASN A 630 32.62 6.60 18.33
C ASN A 630 31.53 5.70 18.94
N ASP A 631 30.90 6.10 20.05
CA ASP A 631 29.74 5.39 20.60
C ASP A 631 28.53 5.49 19.63
N PHE A 632 28.57 6.43 18.69
CA PHE A 632 27.58 6.69 17.65
C PHE A 632 28.03 6.28 16.24
N SER A 633 29.00 5.37 16.12
CA SER A 633 29.49 4.91 14.81
C SER A 633 28.39 4.31 13.92
N TRP A 634 27.28 3.86 14.50
CA TRP A 634 26.11 3.35 13.80
C TRP A 634 25.33 4.43 13.04
N ALA A 635 25.46 5.71 13.42
CA ALA A 635 24.78 6.84 12.78
C ALA A 635 25.63 7.57 11.74
N ILE A 636 26.97 7.42 11.82
CA ILE A 636 27.96 8.25 11.12
C ILE A 636 28.55 7.54 9.89
N ASN A 637 28.42 6.22 9.76
CA ASN A 637 29.07 5.42 8.72
C ASN A 637 28.14 4.90 7.63
#